data_AF-A0A7X2BQC5-F1
#
_entry.id   AF-A0A7X2BQC5-F1
#
_cell.length_a   1.000
_cell.length_b   1.000
_cell.length_c   1.000
_cell.angle_alpha   90.00
_cell.angle_beta   90.00
_cell.angle_gamma   90.00
#
_symmetry.space_group_name_H-M   'P 1'
#
loop_
_entity.id
_entity.type
_entity.pdbx_description
1 polymer ?
#
loop_
_entity_poly.entity_id
_entity_poly.type
_entity_poly.pdbx_seq_one_letter_code
_entity_poly.pdbx_strand_id
1 'polypeptide(L)'
;MSDELDLTPHEVVRGAIDESKSKLRNKLDLESSQGILPFTNELYYEQMNPVVRSSLFTAGKMNVKNGSHYLEWTEIFSFGGGSIHYRGPHLTVDHEVVLVKLMVLARGRSLTKPIHAFQADLLRWLKLDAASGKNYVKARRILDDLAAAEIRISSKPALQRLLAILTSPAIAELPDGLFFQSYINNRFNDQLKMIAKGLADDQPVNVTMKLVTSQTHNTVTKRMMINLDPVFAIFFDGVNTTLLPFEIWDDLDRFGKKLLSLISSHRDGVFPVMLEKIHEFSGSVSEFEKVKRRVKSDLKKRFEDWESKNYIVPGWNISRNDNGIEIIRGLKAGEAVRIRSKLNLPPIIDSDDDIERGSDRVVNQRAEDFANSFVAPAQRHGKSTDS
;
A
#
# COMPACT_ATOMS: atom_id res chain seq x y z
N MET A 1 -31.21 39.15 -11.75
CA MET A 1 -30.49 39.08 -10.47
C MET A 1 -29.82 37.72 -10.46
N SER A 2 -28.52 37.69 -10.76
CA SER A 2 -27.70 36.49 -10.68
C SER A 2 -27.22 36.37 -9.23
N ASP A 3 -27.77 35.40 -8.50
CA ASP A 3 -27.22 34.99 -7.21
C ASP A 3 -25.86 34.34 -7.45
N GLU A 4 -24.81 35.16 -7.54
CA GLU A 4 -23.45 34.70 -7.32
C GLU A 4 -23.34 34.39 -5.83
N LEU A 5 -23.46 33.09 -5.50
CA LEU A 5 -23.16 32.57 -4.18
C LEU A 5 -21.68 32.83 -3.89
N ASP A 6 -21.41 33.90 -3.15
CA ASP A 6 -20.08 34.20 -2.60
C ASP A 6 -19.64 33.07 -1.68
N LEU A 7 -18.77 32.19 -2.19
CA LEU A 7 -18.17 31.11 -1.43
C LEU A 7 -17.27 31.70 -0.34
N THR A 8 -17.38 31.17 0.88
CA THR A 8 -16.49 31.57 1.98
C THR A 8 -15.03 31.17 1.66
N PRO A 9 -14.03 31.86 2.24
CA PRO A 9 -12.62 31.51 2.01
C PRO A 9 -12.29 30.04 2.31
N HIS A 10 -12.98 29.42 3.27
CA HIS A 10 -12.85 28.00 3.59
C HIS A 10 -13.42 27.08 2.50
N GLU A 11 -14.52 27.47 1.86
CA GLU A 11 -15.14 26.73 0.75
C GLU A 11 -14.31 26.84 -0.53
N VAL A 12 -13.70 28.00 -0.79
CA VAL A 12 -12.75 28.17 -1.91
C VAL A 12 -11.52 27.28 -1.74
N VAL A 13 -10.93 27.25 -0.53
CA VAL A 13 -9.80 26.37 -0.21
C VAL A 13 -10.20 24.89 -0.32
N ARG A 14 -11.40 24.53 0.14
CA ARG A 14 -11.93 23.17 0.04
C ARG A 14 -12.17 22.76 -1.42
N GLY A 15 -12.74 23.64 -2.23
CA GLY A 15 -12.93 23.44 -3.67
C GLY A 15 -11.60 23.23 -4.41
N ALA A 16 -10.60 24.07 -4.15
CA ALA A 16 -9.26 23.91 -4.73
C ALA A 16 -8.56 22.61 -4.29
N ILE A 17 -8.77 22.19 -3.05
CA ILE A 17 -8.29 20.90 -2.52
C ILE A 17 -8.99 19.74 -3.22
N ASP A 18 -10.31 19.80 -3.38
CA ASP A 18 -11.11 18.74 -4.01
C ASP A 18 -10.78 18.62 -5.50
N GLU A 19 -10.55 19.74 -6.20
CA GLU A 19 -10.07 19.76 -7.58
C GLU A 19 -8.65 19.17 -7.70
N SER A 20 -7.73 19.58 -6.83
CA SER A 20 -6.37 19.02 -6.80
C SER A 20 -6.36 17.52 -6.48
N LYS A 21 -7.24 17.08 -5.58
CA LYS A 21 -7.44 15.67 -5.24
C LYS A 21 -8.00 14.89 -6.43
N SER A 22 -8.93 15.48 -7.18
CA SER A 22 -9.49 14.89 -8.41
C SER A 22 -8.40 14.74 -9.48
N LYS A 23 -7.60 15.78 -9.72
CA LYS A 23 -6.47 15.74 -10.67
C LYS A 23 -5.42 14.70 -10.28
N LEU A 24 -5.02 14.67 -9.01
CA LEU A 24 -4.06 13.70 -8.49
C LEU A 24 -4.62 12.27 -8.58
N ARG A 25 -5.90 12.09 -8.25
CA ARG A 25 -6.59 10.81 -8.41
C ARG A 25 -6.57 10.34 -9.85
N ASN A 26 -6.92 11.21 -10.79
CA ASN A 26 -6.92 10.86 -12.22
C ASN A 26 -5.52 10.50 -12.71
N LYS A 27 -4.48 11.22 -12.26
CA LYS A 27 -3.08 10.89 -12.56
C LYS A 27 -2.67 9.52 -12.01
N LEU A 28 -2.97 9.26 -10.75
CA LEU A 28 -2.61 8.00 -10.08
C LEU A 28 -3.43 6.81 -10.62
N ASP A 29 -4.71 7.02 -10.92
CA ASP A 29 -5.56 6.03 -11.56
C ASP A 29 -5.06 5.75 -13.01
N LEU A 30 -4.55 6.76 -13.73
CA LEU A 30 -3.90 6.60 -15.04
C LEU A 30 -2.61 5.76 -14.94
N GLU A 31 -1.70 6.09 -14.03
CA GLU A 31 -0.45 5.34 -13.81
C GLU A 31 -0.76 3.88 -13.41
N SER A 32 -1.68 3.68 -12.46
CA SER A 32 -2.12 2.35 -12.02
C SER A 32 -2.76 1.53 -13.15
N SER A 33 -3.49 2.20 -14.06
CA SER A 33 -4.12 1.56 -15.21
C SER A 33 -3.09 0.96 -16.15
N GLN A 34 -1.89 1.54 -16.25
CA GLN A 34 -0.78 1.01 -17.06
C GLN A 34 -0.10 -0.22 -16.42
N GLY A 35 -0.59 -0.68 -15.26
CA GLY A 35 0.04 -1.77 -14.52
C GLY A 35 1.37 -1.39 -13.88
N ILE A 36 1.60 -0.09 -13.68
CA ILE A 36 2.77 0.49 -13.03
C ILE A 36 2.28 1.17 -11.76
N LEU A 37 2.88 0.84 -10.62
CA LEU A 37 2.59 1.57 -9.39
C LEU A 37 3.19 3.00 -9.51
N PRO A 38 2.45 4.06 -9.16
CA PRO A 38 2.86 5.45 -9.27
C PRO A 38 4.13 5.72 -8.47
N PHE A 39 4.93 6.69 -8.87
CA PHE A 39 6.20 6.94 -8.18
C PHE A 39 5.96 7.61 -6.82
N THR A 40 6.46 6.98 -5.75
CA THR A 40 6.56 7.55 -4.41
C THR A 40 8.04 7.70 -4.07
N ASN A 41 8.46 8.86 -3.59
CA ASN A 41 9.86 9.10 -3.22
C ASN A 41 10.29 8.11 -2.10
N GLU A 42 11.44 7.45 -2.29
CA GLU A 42 12.02 6.43 -1.40
C GLU A 42 12.27 6.93 0.03
N LEU A 43 12.32 8.24 0.25
CA LEU A 43 12.44 8.87 1.57
C LEU A 43 11.17 8.71 2.43
N TYR A 44 10.04 8.32 1.83
CA TYR A 44 8.77 8.18 2.54
C TYR A 44 8.34 6.72 2.65
N TYR A 45 8.03 6.33 3.88
CA TYR A 45 7.29 5.11 4.17
C TYR A 45 5.86 5.29 3.70
N GLU A 46 5.50 4.48 2.72
CA GLU A 46 4.15 4.43 2.20
C GLU A 46 3.34 3.36 2.90
N GLN A 47 2.18 3.77 3.38
CA GLN A 47 1.21 2.82 3.87
C GLN A 47 0.08 2.60 2.90
N MET A 48 -0.31 1.33 2.80
CA MET A 48 -1.53 0.89 2.14
C MET A 48 -2.75 1.63 2.68
N ASN A 49 -3.81 1.65 1.89
CA ASN A 49 -5.07 2.32 2.20
C ASN A 49 -5.54 2.09 3.67
N PRO A 50 -6.01 3.14 4.39
CA PRO A 50 -6.67 3.06 5.70
C PRO A 50 -7.51 1.81 5.97
N VAL A 51 -8.27 1.37 4.98
CA VAL A 51 -9.18 0.22 5.03
C VAL A 51 -8.46 -1.10 5.33
N VAL A 52 -7.24 -1.30 4.84
CA VAL A 52 -6.43 -2.51 5.12
C VAL A 52 -5.68 -2.40 6.44
N ARG A 53 -5.24 -1.18 6.77
CA ARG A 53 -4.31 -0.95 7.86
C ARG A 53 -4.89 -1.26 9.23
N SER A 54 -6.19 -1.07 9.43
CA SER A 54 -6.80 -1.14 10.77
C SER A 54 -6.83 -2.54 11.36
N SER A 55 -6.58 -3.59 10.59
CA SER A 55 -6.93 -4.94 11.02
C SER A 55 -6.13 -6.04 10.36
N LEU A 56 -5.47 -5.77 9.24
CA LEU A 56 -4.61 -6.78 8.60
C LEU A 56 -3.32 -7.06 9.40
N PHE A 57 -2.68 -6.00 9.93
CA PHE A 57 -1.40 -6.11 10.63
C PHE A 57 -1.51 -5.62 12.08
N THR A 58 -1.10 -6.46 13.03
CA THR A 58 -1.08 -6.10 14.46
C THR A 58 0.28 -5.62 14.94
N ALA A 59 0.33 -4.84 16.02
CA ALA A 59 1.60 -4.47 16.67
C ALA A 59 2.23 -5.61 17.50
N GLY A 60 1.65 -6.81 17.44
CA GLY A 60 2.13 -8.00 18.14
C GLY A 60 3.53 -8.44 17.67
N LYS A 61 4.19 -9.26 18.51
CA LYS A 61 5.46 -9.88 18.11
C LYS A 61 5.20 -11.12 17.26
N MET A 62 5.92 -11.25 16.15
CA MET A 62 5.94 -12.49 15.40
C MET A 62 6.56 -13.60 16.26
N ASN A 63 5.81 -14.67 16.51
CA ASN A 63 6.31 -15.85 17.22
C ASN A 63 6.71 -16.94 16.22
N VAL A 64 8.02 -17.08 16.02
CA VAL A 64 8.57 -18.07 15.08
C VAL A 64 8.39 -19.51 15.58
N LYS A 65 8.15 -19.74 16.88
CA LYS A 65 8.07 -21.08 17.48
C LYS A 65 6.65 -21.67 17.53
N ASN A 66 5.63 -20.86 17.83
CA ASN A 66 4.28 -21.38 18.14
C ASN A 66 3.34 -21.48 16.93
N GLY A 67 3.88 -21.39 15.70
CA GLY A 67 3.03 -21.21 14.51
C GLY A 67 2.29 -19.86 14.53
N SER A 68 1.86 -19.38 13.38
CA SER A 68 1.03 -18.18 13.25
C SER A 68 -0.40 -18.68 13.44
N HIS A 69 -1.19 -18.01 14.29
CA HIS A 69 -2.62 -18.30 14.34
C HIS A 69 -3.19 -18.08 12.93
N TYR A 70 -3.88 -19.07 12.40
CA TYR A 70 -4.50 -18.97 11.09
C TYR A 70 -5.88 -18.34 11.25
N LEU A 71 -6.17 -17.31 10.46
CA LEU A 71 -7.46 -16.65 10.40
C LEU A 71 -8.23 -17.19 9.19
N GLU A 72 -9.49 -17.54 9.40
CA GLU A 72 -10.38 -18.03 8.35
C GLU A 72 -11.50 -17.02 8.09
N TRP A 73 -11.42 -16.35 6.92
CA TRP A 73 -12.38 -15.34 6.45
C TRP A 73 -12.88 -14.40 7.55
N THR A 74 -11.95 -13.90 8.36
CA THR A 74 -12.24 -12.97 9.45
C THR A 74 -12.53 -11.61 8.86
N GLU A 75 -13.63 -10.99 9.27
CA GLU A 75 -13.94 -9.61 8.85
C GLU A 75 -12.90 -8.65 9.43
N ILE A 76 -12.19 -7.96 8.56
CA ILE A 76 -11.16 -6.99 8.94
C ILE A 76 -11.67 -5.56 8.77
N PHE A 77 -12.61 -5.31 7.86
CA PHE A 77 -13.19 -3.98 7.67
C PHE A 77 -14.63 -4.09 7.20
N SER A 78 -15.50 -3.21 7.68
CA SER A 78 -16.90 -3.12 7.26
C SER A 78 -17.32 -1.66 7.18
N PHE A 79 -17.89 -1.25 6.05
CA PHE A 79 -18.42 0.11 5.87
C PHE A 79 -19.60 0.13 4.89
N GLY A 80 -20.76 0.60 5.36
CA GLY A 80 -21.84 1.20 4.57
C GLY A 80 -22.28 0.48 3.27
N GLY A 81 -22.14 -0.84 3.16
CA GLY A 81 -22.50 -1.59 1.96
C GLY A 81 -21.56 -2.74 1.56
N GLY A 82 -20.53 -3.05 2.36
CA GLY A 82 -19.80 -4.31 2.23
C GLY A 82 -18.61 -4.39 3.18
N SER A 83 -17.86 -5.48 3.06
CA SER A 83 -16.78 -5.80 3.98
C SER A 83 -15.54 -6.35 3.26
N ILE A 84 -14.42 -6.27 3.97
CA ILE A 84 -13.18 -6.93 3.58
C ILE A 84 -12.91 -8.02 4.59
N HIS A 85 -12.66 -9.22 4.09
CA HIS A 85 -12.33 -10.38 4.89
C HIS A 85 -10.90 -10.82 4.60
N TYR A 86 -10.26 -11.39 5.63
CA TYR A 86 -8.91 -11.90 5.56
C TYR A 86 -8.88 -13.40 5.82
N ARG A 87 -8.05 -14.11 5.05
CA ARG A 87 -7.71 -15.50 5.29
C ARG A 87 -6.20 -15.66 5.24
N GLY A 88 -5.63 -16.36 6.21
CA GLY A 88 -4.19 -16.64 6.21
C GLY A 88 -3.55 -16.55 7.59
N PRO A 89 -2.22 -16.62 7.65
CA PRO A 89 -1.46 -16.43 8.89
C PRO A 89 -1.69 -15.07 9.53
N HIS A 90 -1.67 -14.99 10.85
CA HIS A 90 -1.77 -13.71 11.55
C HIS A 90 -0.56 -12.80 11.24
N LEU A 91 -0.81 -11.66 10.58
CA LEU A 91 0.25 -10.75 10.15
C LEU A 91 0.54 -9.67 11.20
N THR A 92 1.80 -9.28 11.28
CA THR A 92 2.32 -8.29 12.23
C THR A 92 2.97 -7.11 11.51
N VAL A 93 3.36 -6.06 12.25
CA VAL A 93 4.14 -4.92 11.71
C VAL A 93 5.39 -5.36 10.93
N ASP A 94 6.05 -6.45 11.33
CA ASP A 94 7.21 -6.98 10.60
C ASP A 94 6.83 -7.39 9.17
N HIS A 95 5.62 -7.95 8.98
CA HIS A 95 5.09 -8.30 7.66
C HIS A 95 4.71 -7.04 6.87
N GLU A 96 4.12 -6.03 7.54
CA GLU A 96 3.79 -4.74 6.94
C GLU A 96 5.04 -4.07 6.36
N VAL A 97 6.15 -4.07 7.11
CA VAL A 97 7.44 -3.51 6.68
C VAL A 97 7.91 -4.14 5.37
N VAL A 98 7.92 -5.48 5.31
CA VAL A 98 8.39 -6.22 4.14
C VAL A 98 7.46 -5.97 2.96
N LEU A 99 6.14 -6.05 3.15
CA LEU A 99 5.17 -5.81 2.09
C LEU A 99 5.29 -4.41 1.49
N VAL A 100 5.42 -3.37 2.34
CA VAL A 100 5.60 -2.00 1.87
C VAL A 100 6.90 -1.85 1.08
N LYS A 101 8.01 -2.43 1.55
CA LYS A 101 9.28 -2.37 0.81
C LYS A 101 9.19 -3.10 -0.54
N LEU A 102 8.44 -4.21 -0.61
CA LEU A 102 8.16 -4.88 -1.88
C LEU A 102 7.33 -3.99 -2.82
N MET A 103 6.28 -3.33 -2.32
CA MET A 103 5.49 -2.38 -3.11
C MET A 103 6.37 -1.23 -3.64
N VAL A 104 7.24 -0.66 -2.81
CA VAL A 104 8.20 0.39 -3.21
C VAL A 104 9.12 -0.11 -4.33
N LEU A 105 9.68 -1.31 -4.22
CA LEU A 105 10.54 -1.90 -5.24
C LEU A 105 9.82 -2.25 -6.56
N ALA A 106 8.50 -2.37 -6.52
CA ALA A 106 7.66 -2.56 -7.70
C ALA A 106 7.26 -1.24 -8.38
N ARG A 107 7.48 -0.08 -7.75
CA ARG A 107 7.18 1.23 -8.36
C ARG A 107 8.02 1.50 -9.59
N GLY A 108 7.41 2.18 -10.56
CA GLY A 108 8.05 2.47 -11.84
C GLY A 108 8.38 1.23 -12.68
N ARG A 109 7.86 0.04 -12.30
CA ARG A 109 8.04 -1.22 -13.02
C ARG A 109 6.67 -1.83 -13.28
N SER A 110 6.55 -2.58 -14.39
CA SER A 110 5.35 -3.35 -14.66
C SER A 110 5.14 -4.42 -13.58
N LEU A 111 3.93 -4.48 -13.01
CA LEU A 111 3.50 -5.49 -12.03
C LEU A 111 3.51 -6.93 -12.58
N THR A 112 3.68 -7.10 -13.89
CA THR A 112 3.85 -8.40 -14.53
C THR A 112 5.26 -8.96 -14.35
N LYS A 113 6.25 -8.11 -14.00
CA LYS A 113 7.65 -8.49 -13.78
C LYS A 113 7.91 -8.79 -12.29
N PRO A 114 8.77 -9.76 -11.97
CA PRO A 114 9.11 -10.05 -10.59
C PRO A 114 9.97 -8.96 -9.96
N ILE A 115 9.81 -8.75 -8.65
CA ILE A 115 10.72 -7.97 -7.82
C ILE A 115 11.96 -8.81 -7.54
N HIS A 116 13.13 -8.28 -7.86
CA HIS A 116 14.41 -8.88 -7.48
C HIS A 116 14.85 -8.36 -6.11
N ALA A 117 15.14 -9.28 -5.19
CA ALA A 117 15.66 -8.95 -3.86
C ALA A 117 16.61 -10.06 -3.37
N PHE A 118 17.38 -9.79 -2.32
CA PHE A 118 18.14 -10.77 -1.58
C PHE A 118 17.55 -11.00 -0.19
N GLN A 119 17.75 -12.18 0.38
CA GLN A 119 17.33 -12.45 1.75
C GLN A 119 17.99 -11.50 2.77
N ALA A 120 19.19 -11.01 2.46
CA ALA A 120 19.88 -9.98 3.25
C ALA A 120 19.15 -8.63 3.25
N ASP A 121 18.42 -8.29 2.18
CA ASP A 121 17.63 -7.06 2.12
C ASP A 121 16.49 -7.09 3.14
N LEU A 122 15.84 -8.25 3.31
CA LEU A 122 14.77 -8.42 4.29
C LEU A 122 15.27 -8.25 5.72
N LEU A 123 16.45 -8.80 6.02
CA LEU A 123 17.08 -8.61 7.33
C LEU A 123 17.35 -7.13 7.60
N ARG A 124 17.87 -6.42 6.61
CA ARG A 124 18.14 -4.98 6.67
C ARG A 124 16.85 -4.19 6.90
N TRP A 125 15.77 -4.46 6.16
CA TRP A 125 14.48 -3.79 6.33
C TRP A 125 13.87 -4.03 7.72
N LEU A 126 14.09 -5.22 8.27
CA LEU A 126 13.60 -5.60 9.59
C LEU A 126 14.54 -5.19 10.74
N LYS A 127 15.67 -4.53 10.43
CA LYS A 127 16.74 -4.21 11.40
C LYS A 127 17.19 -5.44 12.20
N LEU A 128 17.33 -6.58 11.52
CA LEU A 128 17.76 -7.85 12.10
C LEU A 128 19.24 -8.10 11.83
N ASP A 129 19.92 -8.64 12.84
CA ASP A 129 21.32 -9.04 12.72
C ASP A 129 21.51 -10.16 11.69
N ALA A 130 22.42 -9.94 10.74
CA ALA A 130 22.78 -10.86 9.68
C ALA A 130 23.69 -12.02 10.15
N ALA A 131 24.27 -11.96 11.34
CA ALA A 131 25.04 -13.09 11.87
C ALA A 131 24.15 -14.25 12.37
N SER A 132 22.84 -14.02 12.54
CA SER A 132 21.93 -15.00 13.13
C SER A 132 21.13 -15.80 12.10
N GLY A 133 21.40 -17.10 11.99
CA GLY A 133 20.62 -18.02 11.15
C GLY A 133 19.11 -18.05 11.47
N LYS A 134 18.73 -17.79 12.74
CA LYS A 134 17.31 -17.69 13.14
C LYS A 134 16.61 -16.50 12.50
N ASN A 135 17.33 -15.40 12.25
CA ASN A 135 16.77 -14.22 11.61
C ASN A 135 16.49 -14.48 10.12
N TYR A 136 17.33 -15.27 9.45
CA TYR A 136 17.05 -15.70 8.07
C TYR A 136 15.80 -16.57 7.99
N VAL A 137 15.62 -17.50 8.94
CA VAL A 137 14.39 -18.31 9.04
C VAL A 137 13.17 -17.42 9.26
N LYS A 138 13.28 -16.42 10.15
CA LYS A 138 12.21 -15.44 10.38
C LYS A 138 11.87 -14.66 9.11
N ALA A 139 12.87 -14.13 8.40
CA ALA A 139 12.68 -13.37 7.16
C ALA A 139 11.98 -14.21 6.07
N ARG A 140 12.39 -15.48 5.91
CA ARG A 140 11.75 -16.41 4.99
C ARG A 140 10.29 -16.67 5.37
N ARG A 141 10.05 -16.92 6.65
CA ARG A 141 8.69 -17.17 7.14
C ARG A 141 7.76 -15.97 6.90
N ILE A 142 8.26 -14.74 7.02
CA ILE A 142 7.45 -13.54 6.69
C ILE A 142 7.00 -13.57 5.23
N LEU A 143 7.87 -13.95 4.28
CA LEU A 143 7.48 -14.09 2.88
C LEU A 143 6.48 -15.23 2.67
N ASP A 144 6.69 -16.38 3.32
CA ASP A 144 5.77 -17.51 3.26
C ASP A 144 4.39 -17.12 3.83
N ASP A 145 4.37 -16.38 4.94
CA ASP A 145 3.13 -15.88 5.57
C ASP A 145 2.42 -14.86 4.65
N LEU A 146 3.16 -13.98 3.97
CA LEU A 146 2.61 -13.05 2.96
C LEU A 146 2.10 -13.77 1.70
N ALA A 147 2.73 -14.87 1.29
CA ALA A 147 2.27 -15.67 0.14
C ALA A 147 1.02 -16.51 0.45
N ALA A 148 0.84 -16.90 1.72
CA ALA A 148 -0.36 -17.60 2.19
C ALA A 148 -1.53 -16.64 2.49
N ALA A 149 -1.27 -15.33 2.58
CA ALA A 149 -2.25 -14.31 2.91
C ALA A 149 -3.19 -14.00 1.72
N GLU A 150 -4.49 -13.97 2.02
CA GLU A 150 -5.55 -13.70 1.07
C GLU A 150 -6.54 -12.66 1.60
N ILE A 151 -7.04 -11.83 0.69
CA ILE A 151 -8.04 -10.81 0.98
C ILE A 151 -9.24 -11.01 0.07
N ARG A 152 -10.43 -10.96 0.66
CA ARG A 152 -11.70 -10.97 -0.06
C ARG A 152 -12.41 -9.65 0.10
N ILE A 153 -12.82 -9.06 -1.02
CA ILE A 153 -13.55 -7.80 -1.08
C ILE A 153 -14.98 -8.09 -1.53
N SER A 154 -15.96 -7.64 -0.75
CA SER A 154 -17.39 -7.68 -1.07
C SER A 154 -18.02 -6.28 -1.23
N SER A 155 -17.23 -5.23 -1.03
CA SER A 155 -17.71 -3.84 -1.05
C SER A 155 -18.02 -3.35 -2.46
N LYS A 156 -19.28 -2.97 -2.74
CA LYS A 156 -19.71 -2.46 -4.06
C LYS A 156 -18.86 -1.26 -4.54
N PRO A 157 -18.62 -0.21 -3.73
CA PRO A 157 -17.76 0.91 -4.14
C PRO A 157 -16.31 0.49 -4.46
N ALA A 158 -15.77 -0.48 -3.70
CA ALA A 158 -14.43 -1.00 -3.94
C ALA A 158 -14.35 -1.76 -5.26
N LEU A 159 -15.33 -2.63 -5.53
CA LEU A 159 -15.41 -3.41 -6.76
C LEU A 159 -15.64 -2.51 -7.99
N GLN A 160 -16.46 -1.46 -7.87
CA GLN A 160 -16.63 -0.45 -8.92
C GLN A 160 -15.32 0.27 -9.23
N ARG A 161 -14.57 0.69 -8.21
CA ARG A 161 -13.26 1.32 -8.41
C ARG A 161 -12.27 0.36 -9.08
N LEU A 162 -12.22 -0.89 -8.63
CA LEU A 162 -11.34 -1.91 -9.20
C LEU A 162 -11.65 -2.13 -10.69
N LEU A 163 -12.93 -2.28 -11.03
CA LEU A 163 -13.38 -2.42 -12.41
C LEU A 163 -12.95 -1.21 -13.25
N ALA A 164 -13.23 0.01 -12.78
CA ALA A 164 -12.87 1.24 -13.48
C ALA A 164 -11.37 1.35 -13.77
N ILE A 165 -10.50 0.95 -12.84
CA ILE A 165 -9.04 0.98 -13.04
C ILE A 165 -8.61 -0.08 -14.06
N LEU A 166 -9.10 -1.32 -13.93
CA LEU A 166 -8.66 -2.46 -14.75
C LEU A 166 -9.28 -2.49 -16.16
N THR A 167 -10.38 -1.78 -16.39
CA THR A 167 -11.03 -1.66 -17.71
C THR A 167 -10.91 -0.27 -18.32
N SER A 168 -10.07 0.60 -17.75
CA SER A 168 -9.87 1.96 -18.28
C SER A 168 -9.38 1.91 -19.73
N PRO A 169 -9.93 2.72 -20.65
CA PRO A 169 -9.42 2.80 -22.02
C PRO A 169 -8.03 3.44 -22.09
N ALA A 170 -7.62 4.20 -21.06
CA ALA A 170 -6.31 4.86 -20.99
C ALA A 170 -5.14 3.88 -20.75
N ILE A 171 -5.45 2.60 -20.51
CA ILE A 171 -4.45 1.51 -20.41
C ILE A 171 -3.71 1.33 -21.75
N ALA A 172 -4.31 1.71 -22.87
CA ALA A 172 -3.83 1.35 -24.20
C ALA A 172 -2.81 2.31 -24.84
N GLU A 173 -2.46 3.44 -24.21
CA GLU A 173 -1.65 4.48 -24.86
C GLU A 173 -0.13 4.29 -24.71
N LEU A 174 0.34 3.45 -23.77
CA LEU A 174 1.76 3.14 -23.57
C LEU A 174 2.06 1.64 -23.78
N PRO A 175 3.26 1.26 -24.25
CA PRO A 175 3.61 -0.14 -24.58
C PRO A 175 3.41 -1.13 -23.40
N ASP A 176 3.83 -0.74 -22.20
CA ASP A 176 3.65 -1.57 -20.99
C ASP A 176 2.17 -1.68 -20.59
N GLY A 177 1.37 -0.63 -20.86
CA GLY A 177 -0.06 -0.61 -20.63
C GLY A 177 -0.80 -1.60 -21.54
N LEU A 178 -0.45 -1.68 -22.84
CA LEU A 178 -1.02 -2.66 -23.77
C LEU A 178 -0.74 -4.10 -23.34
N PHE A 179 0.49 -4.38 -22.89
CA PHE A 179 0.84 -5.70 -22.36
C PHE A 179 0.05 -6.02 -21.10
N PHE A 180 -0.04 -5.06 -20.17
CA PHE A 180 -0.81 -5.21 -18.94
C PHE A 180 -2.30 -5.44 -19.23
N GLN A 181 -2.89 -4.69 -20.16
CA GLN A 181 -4.27 -4.87 -20.61
C GLN A 181 -4.49 -6.28 -21.16
N SER A 182 -3.58 -6.74 -22.02
CA SER A 182 -3.64 -8.08 -22.60
C SER A 182 -3.56 -9.15 -21.50
N TYR A 183 -2.68 -8.96 -20.53
CA TYR A 183 -2.58 -9.84 -19.37
C TYR A 183 -3.87 -9.85 -18.53
N ILE A 184 -4.44 -8.67 -18.22
CA ILE A 184 -5.69 -8.55 -17.47
C ILE A 184 -6.85 -9.18 -18.22
N ASN A 185 -6.98 -8.92 -19.52
CA ASN A 185 -8.02 -9.49 -20.37
C ASN A 185 -7.89 -11.01 -20.49
N ASN A 186 -6.67 -11.54 -20.64
CA ASN A 186 -6.48 -12.98 -20.77
C ASN A 186 -6.73 -13.72 -19.45
N ARG A 187 -6.40 -13.12 -18.31
CA ARG A 187 -6.42 -13.81 -17.02
C ARG A 187 -7.67 -13.53 -16.18
N PHE A 188 -8.23 -12.32 -16.27
CA PHE A 188 -9.26 -11.83 -15.34
C PHE A 188 -10.56 -11.40 -16.02
N ASN A 189 -10.67 -11.40 -17.36
CA ASN A 189 -11.86 -10.88 -18.07
C ASN A 189 -13.18 -11.50 -17.61
N ASP A 190 -13.26 -12.83 -17.45
CA ASP A 190 -14.49 -13.47 -17.00
C ASP A 190 -14.85 -13.10 -15.55
N GLN A 191 -13.83 -12.91 -14.70
CA GLN A 191 -14.04 -12.41 -13.34
C GLN A 191 -14.53 -10.96 -13.35
N LEU A 192 -13.96 -10.11 -14.19
CA LEU A 192 -14.39 -8.72 -14.36
C LEU A 192 -15.82 -8.61 -14.90
N LYS A 193 -16.21 -9.48 -15.84
CA LYS A 193 -17.59 -9.57 -16.34
C LYS A 193 -18.56 -10.01 -15.24
N MET A 194 -18.19 -10.97 -14.41
CA MET A 194 -18.99 -11.40 -13.27
C MET A 194 -19.19 -10.27 -12.26
N ILE A 195 -18.14 -9.49 -11.96
CA ILE A 195 -18.22 -8.30 -11.10
C ILE A 195 -19.14 -7.25 -11.73
N ALA A 196 -18.94 -6.92 -13.01
CA ALA A 196 -19.74 -5.93 -13.71
C ALA A 196 -21.23 -6.29 -13.73
N LYS A 197 -21.55 -7.55 -14.03
CA LYS A 197 -22.93 -8.06 -13.99
C LYS A 197 -23.52 -8.02 -12.58
N GLY A 198 -22.79 -8.48 -11.58
CA GLY A 198 -23.27 -8.45 -10.21
C GLY A 198 -23.50 -7.03 -9.68
N LEU A 199 -22.66 -6.08 -10.06
CA LEU A 199 -22.86 -4.66 -9.74
C LEU A 199 -24.09 -4.07 -10.43
N ALA A 200 -24.37 -4.44 -11.68
CA ALA A 200 -25.52 -3.97 -12.45
C ALA A 200 -26.84 -4.56 -11.94
N ASP A 201 -26.84 -5.86 -11.58
CA ASP A 201 -28.01 -6.60 -11.11
C ASP A 201 -28.21 -6.51 -9.58
N ASP A 202 -27.41 -5.70 -8.89
CA ASP A 202 -27.35 -5.57 -7.43
C ASP A 202 -27.09 -6.89 -6.66
N GLN A 203 -26.43 -7.85 -7.29
CA GLN A 203 -26.12 -9.16 -6.72
C GLN A 203 -24.81 -9.16 -5.92
N PRO A 204 -24.71 -9.99 -4.86
CA PRO A 204 -23.49 -10.12 -4.09
C PRO A 204 -22.39 -10.79 -4.91
N VAL A 205 -21.29 -10.07 -5.14
CA VAL A 205 -20.07 -10.60 -5.78
C VAL A 205 -18.88 -10.35 -4.88
N ASN A 206 -18.01 -11.35 -4.80
CA ASN A 206 -16.79 -11.28 -4.01
C ASN A 206 -15.57 -11.56 -4.88
N VAL A 207 -14.52 -10.78 -4.72
CA VAL A 207 -13.22 -11.02 -5.36
C VAL A 207 -12.22 -11.42 -4.29
N THR A 208 -11.52 -12.53 -4.51
CA THR A 208 -10.43 -12.98 -3.64
C THR A 208 -9.10 -12.73 -4.35
N MET A 209 -8.16 -12.12 -3.63
CA MET A 209 -6.83 -11.77 -4.13
C MET A 209 -5.77 -12.25 -3.13
N LYS A 210 -4.56 -12.48 -3.63
CA LYS A 210 -3.40 -12.78 -2.78
C LYS A 210 -2.55 -11.53 -2.58
N LEU A 211 -1.65 -11.53 -1.61
CA LEU A 211 -0.64 -10.47 -1.51
C LEU A 211 0.53 -10.76 -2.47
N VAL A 212 0.99 -12.01 -2.47
CA VAL A 212 2.08 -12.53 -3.33
C VAL A 212 1.56 -13.73 -4.11
N THR A 213 1.78 -13.76 -5.42
CA THR A 213 1.32 -14.86 -6.31
C THR A 213 2.34 -15.98 -6.43
N SER A 214 3.63 -15.63 -6.49
CA SER A 214 4.72 -16.59 -6.56
C SER A 214 6.01 -16.02 -5.97
N GLN A 215 6.87 -16.94 -5.53
CA GLN A 215 8.19 -16.63 -5.02
C GLN A 215 9.18 -17.69 -5.50
N THR A 216 10.35 -17.25 -5.97
CA THR A 216 11.48 -18.11 -6.31
C THR A 216 12.63 -17.73 -5.42
N HIS A 217 13.25 -18.71 -4.76
CA HIS A 217 14.41 -18.49 -3.90
C HIS A 217 15.54 -19.44 -4.29
N ASN A 218 16.70 -18.87 -4.60
CA ASN A 218 17.91 -19.63 -4.80
C ASN A 218 18.60 -19.84 -3.45
N THR A 219 18.68 -21.09 -3.00
CA THR A 219 19.25 -21.45 -1.69
C THR A 219 20.75 -21.21 -1.58
N VAL A 220 21.46 -21.15 -2.71
CA VAL A 220 22.91 -20.93 -2.78
C VAL A 220 23.20 -19.43 -2.84
N THR A 221 22.66 -18.71 -3.83
CA THR A 221 22.95 -17.29 -4.03
C THR A 221 22.13 -16.36 -3.13
N LYS A 222 21.13 -16.89 -2.41
CA LYS A 222 20.16 -16.12 -1.60
C LYS A 222 19.37 -15.07 -2.39
N ARG A 223 19.41 -15.15 -3.72
CA ARG A 223 18.61 -14.31 -4.61
C ARG A 223 17.16 -14.78 -4.59
N MET A 224 16.27 -13.80 -4.61
CA MET A 224 14.82 -13.99 -4.60
C MET A 224 14.18 -13.24 -5.76
N MET A 225 13.12 -13.83 -6.27
CA MET A 225 12.19 -13.22 -7.22
C MET A 225 10.79 -13.35 -6.65
N ILE A 226 10.10 -12.23 -6.47
CA ILE A 226 8.80 -12.17 -5.80
C ILE A 226 7.81 -11.50 -6.75
N ASN A 227 6.68 -12.15 -7.02
CA ASN A 227 5.61 -11.59 -7.83
C ASN A 227 4.45 -11.17 -6.92
N LEU A 228 4.16 -9.87 -6.88
CA LEU A 228 2.93 -9.37 -6.25
C LEU A 228 1.71 -9.83 -7.05
N ASP A 229 0.57 -9.98 -6.40
CA ASP A 229 -0.70 -10.07 -7.13
C ASP A 229 -1.01 -8.68 -7.71
N PRO A 230 -1.12 -8.53 -9.04
CA PRO A 230 -1.30 -7.22 -9.66
C PRO A 230 -2.64 -6.58 -9.29
N VAL A 231 -3.69 -7.38 -9.07
CA VAL A 231 -5.02 -6.89 -8.70
C VAL A 231 -4.98 -6.35 -7.27
N PHE A 232 -4.34 -7.08 -6.36
CA PHE A 232 -4.05 -6.61 -5.00
C PHE A 232 -3.21 -5.34 -5.02
N ALA A 233 -2.09 -5.35 -5.73
CA ALA A 233 -1.15 -4.24 -5.74
C ALA A 233 -1.83 -2.95 -6.20
N ILE A 234 -2.55 -2.98 -7.32
CA ILE A 234 -3.31 -1.81 -7.82
C ILE A 234 -4.43 -1.40 -6.86
N PHE A 235 -5.17 -2.35 -6.32
CA PHE A 235 -6.28 -2.02 -5.44
C PHE A 235 -5.82 -1.31 -4.15
N PHE A 236 -4.66 -1.69 -3.64
CA PHE A 236 -4.11 -1.16 -2.39
C PHE A 236 -3.06 -0.05 -2.56
N ASP A 237 -2.76 0.29 -3.80
CA ASP A 237 -1.92 1.39 -4.21
C ASP A 237 -2.77 2.59 -4.68
N GLY A 238 -2.20 3.79 -4.55
CA GLY A 238 -2.83 5.04 -4.98
C GLY A 238 -3.50 5.90 -3.89
N VAL A 239 -3.82 7.15 -4.30
CA VAL A 239 -4.43 8.38 -3.71
C VAL A 239 -4.74 8.48 -2.21
N ASN A 240 -5.04 7.38 -1.53
CA ASN A 240 -5.29 7.31 -0.09
C ASN A 240 -4.16 6.60 0.66
N THR A 241 -2.97 6.50 0.07
CA THR A 241 -1.79 6.01 0.77
C THR A 241 -1.30 7.08 1.74
N THR A 242 -0.95 6.65 2.95
CA THR A 242 -0.40 7.57 3.96
C THR A 242 1.10 7.53 3.84
N LEU A 243 1.68 8.68 3.59
CA LEU A 243 3.12 8.82 3.48
C LEU A 243 3.67 9.41 4.77
N LEU A 244 4.70 8.76 5.30
CA LEU A 244 5.42 9.16 6.51
C LEU A 244 6.90 9.23 6.21
N PRO A 245 7.66 10.21 6.73
CA PRO A 245 9.12 10.17 6.58
C PRO A 245 9.69 8.87 7.17
N PHE A 246 10.53 8.15 6.41
CA PHE A 246 11.15 6.93 6.89
C PHE A 246 11.97 7.20 8.16
N GLU A 247 12.72 8.30 8.21
CA GLU A 247 13.51 8.71 9.38
C GLU A 247 12.68 8.71 10.67
N ILE A 248 11.46 9.25 10.63
CA ILE A 248 10.56 9.26 11.78
C ILE A 248 9.99 7.87 12.02
N TRP A 249 9.46 7.23 10.97
CA TRP A 249 8.74 5.97 11.11
C TRP A 249 9.64 4.83 11.60
N ASP A 250 10.91 4.80 11.17
CA ASP A 250 11.84 3.73 11.49
C ASP A 250 12.31 3.73 12.95
N ASP A 251 12.22 4.88 13.62
CA ASP A 251 12.57 5.06 15.02
C ASP A 251 11.40 4.71 15.97
N LEU A 252 10.20 4.50 15.43
CA LEU A 252 9.02 4.13 16.21
C LEU A 252 9.08 2.66 16.66
N ASP A 253 8.55 2.41 17.85
CA ASP A 253 8.24 1.06 18.29
C ASP A 253 7.08 0.47 17.46
N ARG A 254 6.88 -0.86 17.52
CA ARG A 254 5.82 -1.53 16.72
C ARG A 254 4.44 -0.90 16.87
N PHE A 255 4.09 -0.50 18.09
CA PHE A 255 2.81 0.13 18.34
C PHE A 255 2.77 1.57 17.81
N GLY A 256 3.86 2.35 17.96
CA GLY A 256 4.03 3.65 17.33
C GLY A 256 3.91 3.61 15.81
N LYS A 257 4.52 2.61 15.16
CA LYS A 257 4.43 2.37 13.70
C LYS A 257 2.99 2.18 13.19
N LYS A 258 2.08 1.69 14.04
CA LYS A 258 0.64 1.60 13.73
C LYS A 258 -0.10 2.89 14.09
N LEU A 259 0.18 3.46 15.25
CA LEU A 259 -0.59 4.57 15.80
C LEU A 259 -0.28 5.91 15.11
N LEU A 260 0.98 6.27 14.90
CA LEU A 260 1.34 7.54 14.23
C LEU A 260 0.88 7.56 12.78
N SER A 261 0.96 6.39 12.16
CA SER A 261 0.43 6.06 10.85
C SER A 261 -1.07 6.27 10.71
N LEU A 262 -1.84 5.77 11.68
CA LEU A 262 -3.28 6.05 11.77
C LEU A 262 -3.54 7.56 11.92
N ILE A 263 -2.77 8.25 12.76
CA ILE A 263 -2.93 9.70 12.96
C ILE A 263 -2.64 10.46 11.66
N SER A 264 -1.59 10.07 10.96
CA SER A 264 -1.11 10.74 9.74
C SER A 264 -2.04 10.58 8.56
N SER A 265 -2.88 9.55 8.54
CA SER A 265 -3.88 9.39 7.49
C SER A 265 -5.09 10.29 7.63
N HIS A 266 -5.31 10.87 8.80
CA HIS A 266 -6.46 11.72 9.08
C HIS A 266 -6.01 13.17 9.03
N ARG A 267 -6.08 13.78 7.84
CA ARG A 267 -5.59 15.15 7.57
C ARG A 267 -6.09 16.18 8.58
N ASP A 268 -7.37 16.11 8.91
CA ASP A 268 -8.05 17.07 9.78
C ASP A 268 -8.02 16.69 11.26
N GLY A 269 -7.52 15.48 11.56
CA GLY A 269 -7.52 14.89 12.89
C GLY A 269 -8.31 13.57 12.90
N VAL A 270 -7.88 12.66 13.76
CA VAL A 270 -8.54 11.37 13.96
C VAL A 270 -9.88 11.63 14.68
N PHE A 271 -10.94 10.98 14.19
CA PHE A 271 -12.21 10.97 14.91
C PHE A 271 -12.03 10.42 16.33
N PRO A 272 -12.85 10.83 17.31
CA PRO A 272 -12.75 10.29 18.66
C PRO A 272 -12.78 8.76 18.67
N VAL A 273 -11.74 8.13 19.22
CA VAL A 273 -11.60 6.66 19.24
C VAL A 273 -11.67 6.15 20.68
N MET A 274 -12.40 5.06 20.90
CA MET A 274 -12.41 4.39 22.20
C MET A 274 -11.01 3.87 22.55
N LEU A 275 -10.60 4.04 23.80
CA LEU A 275 -9.30 3.57 24.28
C LEU A 275 -9.12 2.06 24.08
N GLU A 276 -10.21 1.30 24.22
CA GLU A 276 -10.25 -0.15 23.95
C GLU A 276 -9.90 -0.49 22.50
N LYS A 277 -10.43 0.27 21.53
CA LYS A 277 -10.09 0.08 20.11
C LYS A 277 -8.63 0.37 19.81
N ILE A 278 -8.03 1.32 20.52
CA ILE A 278 -6.58 1.55 20.43
C ILE A 278 -5.78 0.39 21.04
N HIS A 279 -6.28 -0.22 22.11
CA HIS A 279 -5.67 -1.42 22.69
C HIS A 279 -5.76 -2.63 21.75
N GLU A 280 -6.88 -2.83 21.03
CA GLU A 280 -7.02 -3.89 20.03
C GLU A 280 -5.91 -3.83 18.95
N PHE A 281 -5.51 -2.64 18.49
CA PHE A 281 -4.41 -2.47 17.53
C PHE A 281 -3.06 -3.01 18.04
N SER A 282 -2.88 -3.09 19.36
CA SER A 282 -1.64 -3.60 19.95
C SER A 282 -1.42 -5.09 19.68
N GLY A 283 -2.48 -5.84 19.34
CA GLY A 283 -2.45 -7.30 19.26
C GLY A 283 -2.21 -7.96 20.62
N SER A 284 -2.45 -7.25 21.71
CA SER A 284 -2.37 -7.77 23.08
C SER A 284 -3.48 -8.79 23.34
N VAL A 285 -3.10 -9.93 23.91
CA VAL A 285 -4.03 -10.99 24.34
C VAL A 285 -4.64 -10.69 25.72
N SER A 286 -4.16 -9.64 26.41
CA SER A 286 -4.66 -9.27 27.74
C SER A 286 -6.05 -8.66 27.63
N GLU A 287 -6.96 -9.00 28.55
CA GLU A 287 -8.25 -8.32 28.65
C GLU A 287 -8.05 -6.84 28.93
N PHE A 288 -8.72 -5.98 28.14
CA PHE A 288 -8.54 -4.54 28.19
C PHE A 288 -8.76 -3.96 29.60
N GLU A 289 -9.82 -4.37 30.29
CA GLU A 289 -10.15 -3.85 31.63
C GLU A 289 -9.04 -4.10 32.66
N LYS A 290 -8.28 -5.19 32.54
CA LYS A 290 -7.14 -5.50 33.43
C LYS A 290 -5.92 -4.61 33.16
N VAL A 291 -5.74 -4.11 31.93
CA VAL A 291 -4.56 -3.35 31.50
C VAL A 291 -4.83 -1.88 31.19
N LYS A 292 -6.09 -1.45 31.22
CA LYS A 292 -6.58 -0.10 30.88
C LYS A 292 -5.76 1.03 31.49
N ARG A 293 -5.46 0.96 32.79
CA ARG A 293 -4.67 1.97 33.50
C ARG A 293 -3.26 2.10 32.92
N ARG A 294 -2.61 0.97 32.60
CA ARG A 294 -1.27 0.93 32.00
C ARG A 294 -1.32 1.49 30.57
N VAL A 295 -2.25 1.00 29.75
CA VAL A 295 -2.44 1.46 28.36
C VAL A 295 -2.64 2.98 28.32
N LYS A 296 -3.51 3.51 29.19
CA LYS A 296 -3.75 4.96 29.31
C LYS A 296 -2.48 5.71 29.68
N SER A 297 -1.73 5.24 30.66
CA SER A 297 -0.47 5.86 31.10
C SER A 297 0.58 5.86 29.99
N ASP A 298 0.72 4.76 29.26
CA ASP A 298 1.74 4.62 28.21
C ASP A 298 1.39 5.49 26.98
N LEU A 299 0.11 5.59 26.64
CA LEU A 299 -0.36 6.49 25.59
C LEU A 299 -0.14 7.96 25.93
N LYS A 300 -0.41 8.37 27.17
CA LYS A 300 -0.13 9.75 27.61
C LYS A 300 1.33 10.13 27.43
N LYS A 301 2.25 9.31 27.97
CA LYS A 301 3.70 9.53 27.83
C LYS A 301 4.12 9.61 26.36
N ARG A 302 3.56 8.73 25.51
CA ARG A 302 3.84 8.73 24.08
C ARG A 302 3.33 10.00 23.40
N PHE A 303 2.13 10.45 23.71
CA PHE A 303 1.58 11.66 23.10
C PHE A 303 2.31 12.92 23.58
N GLU A 304 2.71 12.99 24.85
CA GLU A 304 3.57 14.06 25.38
C GLU A 304 4.93 14.11 24.64
N ASP A 305 5.58 12.96 24.46
CA ASP A 305 6.83 12.85 23.68
C ASP A 305 6.63 13.27 22.22
N TRP A 306 5.58 12.78 21.57
CA TRP A 306 5.29 13.09 20.16
C TRP A 306 4.90 14.54 19.93
N GLU A 307 4.23 15.17 20.89
CA GLU A 307 3.94 16.60 20.86
C GLU A 307 5.23 17.41 20.96
N SER A 308 6.15 17.05 21.86
CA SER A 308 7.45 17.71 22.00
C SER A 308 8.33 17.61 20.72
N LYS A 309 8.15 16.54 19.95
CA LYS A 309 8.84 16.29 18.67
C LYS A 309 8.10 16.85 17.46
N ASN A 310 6.97 17.53 17.65
CA ASN A 310 6.09 18.02 16.59
C ASN A 310 5.55 16.91 15.65
N TYR A 311 5.48 15.66 16.13
CA TYR A 311 4.87 14.55 15.39
C TYR A 311 3.34 14.62 15.43
N ILE A 312 2.78 15.18 16.50
CA ILE A 312 1.36 15.50 16.63
C ILE A 312 1.17 16.96 17.06
N VAL A 313 0.01 17.53 16.74
CA VAL A 313 -0.38 18.87 17.19
C VAL A 313 -0.88 18.79 18.65
N PRO A 314 -0.61 19.81 19.50
CA PRO A 314 -1.22 19.93 20.81
C PRO A 314 -2.75 19.88 20.76
N GLY A 315 -3.38 19.41 21.84
CA GLY A 315 -4.85 19.38 21.99
C GLY A 315 -5.46 17.98 22.06
N TRP A 316 -4.65 16.93 22.17
CA TRP A 316 -5.15 15.60 22.45
C TRP A 316 -5.63 15.48 23.91
N ASN A 317 -6.63 14.63 24.15
CA ASN A 317 -7.14 14.35 25.50
C ASN A 317 -7.69 12.92 25.58
N ILE A 318 -7.60 12.32 26.77
CA ILE A 318 -8.26 11.05 27.11
C ILE A 318 -9.31 11.32 28.19
N SER A 319 -10.56 11.47 27.76
CA SER A 319 -11.71 11.78 28.63
C SER A 319 -12.81 10.73 28.53
N ARG A 320 -13.74 10.74 29.48
CA ARG A 320 -14.92 9.87 29.41
C ARG A 320 -16.02 10.53 28.57
N ASN A 321 -16.77 9.75 27.83
CA ASN A 321 -18.04 10.20 27.24
C ASN A 321 -19.19 10.10 28.25
N ASP A 322 -20.40 10.43 27.79
CA ASP A 322 -21.63 10.41 28.59
C ASP A 322 -21.96 9.01 29.14
N ASN A 323 -21.46 7.95 28.48
CA ASN A 323 -21.61 6.56 28.90
C ASN A 323 -20.47 6.08 29.83
N GLY A 324 -19.57 6.96 30.25
CA GLY A 324 -18.43 6.61 31.10
C GLY A 324 -17.27 5.89 30.38
N ILE A 325 -17.34 5.74 29.06
CA ILE A 325 -16.33 5.08 28.23
C ILE A 325 -15.17 6.04 27.97
N GLU A 326 -13.94 5.58 28.13
CA GLU A 326 -12.75 6.38 27.85
C GLU A 326 -12.48 6.51 26.35
N ILE A 327 -12.44 7.76 25.89
CA ILE A 327 -12.25 8.14 24.49
C ILE A 327 -11.02 9.03 24.35
N ILE A 328 -10.23 8.78 23.31
CA ILE A 328 -9.13 9.63 22.89
C ILE A 328 -9.65 10.62 21.85
N ARG A 329 -9.39 11.91 22.05
CA ARG A 329 -9.83 13.02 21.21
C ARG A 329 -8.65 13.88 20.79
N GLY A 330 -8.82 14.65 19.71
CA GLY A 330 -7.89 15.72 19.33
C GLY A 330 -6.55 15.27 18.73
N LEU A 331 -6.38 13.98 18.43
CA LEU A 331 -5.17 13.51 17.76
C LEU A 331 -5.11 14.03 16.33
N LYS A 332 -4.04 14.76 16.00
CA LYS A 332 -3.81 15.31 14.66
C LYS A 332 -2.33 15.29 14.33
N ALA A 333 -2.02 14.91 13.10
CA ALA A 333 -0.64 14.86 12.62
C ALA A 333 0.02 16.24 12.67
N GLY A 334 1.20 16.32 13.28
CA GLY A 334 2.02 17.52 13.41
C GLY A 334 2.78 17.83 12.13
N GLU A 335 3.51 18.94 12.11
CA GLU A 335 4.20 19.41 10.90
C GLU A 335 5.37 18.50 10.48
N ALA A 336 6.10 17.92 11.44
CA ALA A 336 7.26 17.07 11.14
C ALA A 336 6.90 15.82 10.34
N VAL A 337 5.66 15.33 10.48
CA VAL A 337 5.16 14.13 9.79
C VAL A 337 4.31 14.45 8.56
N ARG A 338 3.93 15.71 8.35
CA ARG A 338 3.12 16.12 7.21
C ARG A 338 4.00 16.26 5.98
N ILE A 339 3.63 15.59 4.90
CA ILE A 339 4.10 15.98 3.58
C ILE A 339 3.44 17.31 3.25
N ARG A 340 4.20 18.40 3.34
CA ARG A 340 3.78 19.69 2.77
C ARG A 340 3.55 19.44 1.28
N SER A 341 2.31 19.60 0.82
CA SER A 341 1.92 19.63 -0.58
C SER A 341 2.61 20.80 -1.31
N LYS A 342 3.92 20.67 -1.52
CA LYS A 342 4.72 21.42 -2.48
C LYS A 342 5.40 20.37 -3.34
N LEU A 343 4.61 19.64 -4.13
CA LEU A 343 5.11 18.81 -5.21
C LEU A 343 5.60 19.74 -6.34
N ASN A 344 6.71 20.45 -6.10
CA ASN A 344 7.56 20.88 -7.20
C ASN A 344 8.47 19.70 -7.46
N LEU A 345 8.03 18.81 -8.35
CA LEU A 345 8.93 17.83 -8.94
C LEU A 345 9.97 18.64 -9.71
N PRO A 346 11.27 18.57 -9.37
CA PRO A 346 12.28 19.06 -10.28
C PRO A 346 12.09 18.31 -11.60
N PRO A 347 12.23 18.99 -12.77
CA PRO A 347 12.22 18.29 -14.03
C PRO A 347 13.25 17.16 -13.96
N ILE A 348 12.85 15.98 -14.40
CA ILE A 348 13.78 14.88 -14.60
C ILE A 348 14.73 15.37 -15.70
N ILE A 349 15.94 15.76 -15.30
CA ILE A 349 17.02 15.99 -16.24
C ILE A 349 17.63 14.62 -16.43
N ASP A 350 17.09 13.87 -17.40
CA ASP A 350 17.72 12.63 -17.84
C ASP A 350 19.15 12.98 -18.26
N SER A 351 20.13 12.23 -17.75
CA SER A 351 21.50 12.36 -18.24
C SER A 351 21.55 11.88 -19.70
N ASP A 352 22.46 12.42 -20.51
CA ASP A 352 22.62 11.96 -21.90
C ASP A 352 22.82 10.43 -21.98
N ASP A 353 23.43 9.83 -20.95
CA ASP A 353 23.58 8.38 -20.79
C ASP A 353 22.25 7.64 -20.55
N ASP A 354 21.29 8.25 -19.87
CA ASP A 354 19.96 7.66 -19.61
C ASP A 354 19.02 7.81 -20.82
N ILE A 355 19.15 8.92 -21.56
CA ILE A 355 18.48 9.10 -22.86
C ILE A 355 19.03 8.11 -23.89
N GLU A 356 20.34 7.89 -23.92
CA GLU A 356 20.98 6.96 -24.87
C GLU A 356 20.61 5.50 -24.58
N ARG A 357 20.46 5.11 -23.30
CA ARG A 357 19.96 3.79 -22.88
C ARG A 357 18.52 3.49 -23.29
N GLY A 358 17.69 4.54 -23.40
CA GLY A 358 16.29 4.46 -23.84
C GLY A 358 16.10 4.63 -25.35
N SER A 359 17.17 4.95 -26.09
CA SER A 359 17.08 5.16 -27.54
C SER A 359 16.67 3.88 -28.27
N ASP A 360 15.80 4.03 -29.28
CA ASP A 360 15.33 2.93 -30.12
C ASP A 360 16.48 2.10 -30.69
N ARG A 361 17.65 2.72 -30.93
CA ARG A 361 18.86 2.03 -31.39
C ARG A 361 19.38 1.02 -30.37
N VAL A 362 19.53 1.41 -29.10
CA VAL A 362 20.06 0.55 -28.03
C VAL A 362 19.04 -0.51 -27.61
N VAL A 363 17.75 -0.18 -27.65
CA VAL A 363 16.66 -1.12 -27.39
C VAL A 363 16.60 -2.19 -28.49
N ASN A 364 16.69 -1.80 -29.77
CA ASN A 364 16.70 -2.73 -30.89
C ASN A 364 17.97 -3.60 -30.90
N GLN A 365 19.13 -3.05 -30.56
CA GLN A 365 20.37 -3.82 -30.48
C GLN A 365 20.31 -4.88 -29.36
N ARG A 366 19.72 -4.57 -28.21
CA ARG A 366 19.47 -5.56 -27.15
C ARG A 366 18.43 -6.62 -27.55
N ALA A 367 17.43 -6.23 -28.32
CA ALA A 367 16.43 -7.16 -28.85
C ALA A 367 17.06 -8.11 -29.88
N GLU A 368 17.98 -7.62 -30.72
CA GLU A 368 18.77 -8.44 -31.65
C GLU A 368 19.76 -9.34 -30.92
N ASP A 369 20.48 -8.85 -29.91
CA ASP A 369 21.39 -9.66 -29.09
C ASP A 369 20.63 -10.77 -28.33
N PHE A 370 19.43 -10.45 -27.86
CA PHE A 370 18.52 -11.41 -27.22
C PHE A 370 17.96 -12.43 -28.22
N ALA A 371 17.55 -11.99 -29.42
CA ALA A 371 17.09 -12.89 -30.48
C ALA A 371 18.23 -13.79 -31.00
N ASN A 372 19.47 -13.30 -31.05
CA ASN A 372 20.64 -14.09 -31.41
C ASN A 372 21.03 -15.11 -30.32
N SER A 373 20.63 -14.87 -29.06
CA SER A 373 20.87 -15.80 -27.95
C SER A 373 19.93 -17.02 -27.94
N PHE A 374 18.85 -16.99 -28.73
CA PHE A 374 17.92 -18.11 -28.92
C PHE A 374 17.72 -18.33 -30.42
N VAL A 375 18.27 -19.42 -30.98
CA VAL A 375 18.17 -19.73 -32.43
C VAL A 375 16.69 -19.82 -32.89
N ALA A 376 16.13 -18.69 -33.33
CA ALA A 376 14.87 -18.56 -34.07
C ALA A 376 14.83 -17.16 -34.74
N PRO A 377 14.36 -17.03 -36.00
CA PRO A 377 14.56 -15.83 -36.82
C PRO A 377 13.71 -14.64 -36.33
N ALA A 378 14.33 -13.46 -36.29
CA ALA A 378 13.73 -12.20 -35.85
C ALA A 378 12.51 -11.81 -36.71
N GLN A 379 11.34 -11.64 -36.07
CA GLN A 379 10.21 -10.95 -36.69
C GLN A 379 10.49 -9.45 -36.65
N ARG A 380 10.83 -8.87 -37.82
CA ARG A 380 10.98 -7.43 -37.99
C ARG A 380 9.61 -6.76 -37.92
N HIS A 381 9.37 -5.96 -36.89
CA HIS A 381 8.25 -5.02 -36.85
C HIS A 381 8.72 -3.64 -37.32
N GLY A 382 8.28 -3.24 -38.52
CA GLY A 382 8.47 -1.91 -39.07
C GLY A 382 8.15 -1.89 -40.56
N LYS A 383 7.30 -0.94 -41.00
CA LYS A 383 7.07 -0.67 -42.42
C LYS A 383 8.38 -0.19 -43.04
N SER A 384 8.81 -0.83 -44.12
CA SER A 384 9.89 -0.33 -44.97
C SER A 384 9.46 0.99 -45.60
N THR A 385 10.01 2.09 -45.14
CA THR A 385 10.19 3.27 -45.99
C THR A 385 11.48 3.05 -46.75
N ASP A 386 11.38 2.59 -48.00
CA ASP A 386 12.34 2.91 -49.05
C ASP A 386 11.70 2.64 -50.43
N SER A 387 11.85 3.63 -51.31
CA SER A 387 11.31 3.85 -52.67
C SER A 387 9.82 4.13 -52.83
#